data_AF-A0A7C3N7V9-F1
#
_entry.id   AF-A0A7C3N7V9-F1
#
_cell.length_a   1.000
_cell.length_b   1.000
_cell.length_c   1.000
_cell.angle_alpha   90.00
_cell.angle_beta   90.00
_cell.angle_gamma   90.00
#
_symmetry.space_group_name_H-M   'P 1'
#
loop_
_entity.id
_entity.type
_entity.pdbx_description
1 polymer ?
#
loop_
_entity_poly.entity_id
_entity_poly.type
_entity_poly.pdbx_seq_one_letter_code
_entity_poly.pdbx_strand_id
1 'polypeptide(L)'
;MYRRPGLITIILVISVAFLGGLYAYLSNLGWFEPWKPLGKPLEKPIKISFYEENSPLVQTIDGTIYTCLNSLSANQKDCWIKTEFLELPKKESSPCYTVDPFDVPKLPEKVIDMVEFESCPNRGLMFSTPRQHNFALLEDGSVWAWEYSHRVGGFAFFDIFIYTIMGAVLGLILGGVITTITVDPKLHKVDTTQK
;
A
#
# COMPACT_ATOMS: atom_id res chain seq x y z
N MET A 1 -36.63 6.73 -32.71
CA MET A 1 -35.16 6.96 -32.70
C MET A 1 -34.55 5.95 -31.72
N TYR A 2 -34.06 4.81 -32.20
CA TYR A 2 -33.51 3.74 -31.36
C TYR A 2 -32.10 4.14 -30.91
N ARG A 3 -31.93 4.68 -29.69
CA ARG A 3 -30.60 4.80 -29.08
C ARG A 3 -30.08 3.39 -28.85
N ARG A 4 -28.99 3.00 -29.53
CA ARG A 4 -28.36 1.68 -29.37
C ARG A 4 -27.81 1.57 -27.93
N PRO A 5 -28.44 0.82 -27.02
CA PRO A 5 -27.97 0.74 -25.63
C PRO A 5 -26.60 0.06 -25.53
N GLY A 6 -26.21 -0.75 -26.52
CA GLY A 6 -24.95 -1.49 -26.51
C GLY A 6 -23.68 -0.63 -26.51
N LEU A 7 -23.68 0.56 -27.14
CA LEU A 7 -22.45 1.36 -27.23
C LEU A 7 -22.05 1.93 -25.86
N ILE A 8 -23.03 2.39 -25.07
CA ILE A 8 -22.77 2.95 -23.73
C ILE A 8 -22.24 1.85 -22.81
N THR A 9 -22.84 0.66 -22.84
CA THR A 9 -22.40 -0.48 -22.03
C THR A 9 -20.97 -0.89 -22.37
N ILE A 10 -20.62 -0.97 -23.67
CA ILE A 10 -19.25 -1.30 -24.11
C ILE A 10 -18.24 -0.27 -23.60
N ILE A 11 -18.55 1.02 -23.73
CA ILE A 11 -17.67 2.11 -23.26
C ILE A 11 -17.46 2.01 -21.74
N LEU A 12 -18.51 1.72 -20.96
CA LEU A 12 -18.39 1.56 -19.51
C LEU A 12 -17.50 0.37 -19.14
N VAL A 13 -17.67 -0.79 -19.80
CA VAL A 13 -16.84 -1.98 -19.54
C VAL A 13 -15.37 -1.70 -19.84
N ILE A 14 -15.07 -1.08 -20.99
CA ILE A 14 -13.69 -0.73 -21.36
C ILE A 14 -13.11 0.27 -20.37
N SER A 15 -13.88 1.28 -19.95
CA SER A 15 -13.41 2.30 -19.00
C SER A 15 -13.09 1.68 -17.63
N VAL A 16 -13.94 0.78 -17.12
CA VAL A 16 -13.70 0.09 -15.85
C VAL A 16 -12.48 -0.82 -15.94
N ALA A 17 -12.32 -1.57 -17.03
CA ALA A 17 -11.15 -2.44 -17.24
C ALA A 17 -9.85 -1.62 -17.31
N PHE A 18 -9.86 -0.50 -18.05
CA PHE A 18 -8.72 0.39 -18.16
C PHE A 18 -8.35 1.02 -16.81
N LEU A 19 -9.33 1.54 -16.07
CA LEU A 19 -9.10 2.13 -14.74
C LEU A 19 -8.60 1.10 -13.73
N GLY A 20 -9.12 -0.13 -13.76
CA GLY A 20 -8.65 -1.23 -12.92
C GLY A 20 -7.21 -1.64 -13.23
N GLY A 21 -6.86 -1.76 -14.53
CA GLY A 21 -5.50 -2.05 -14.96
C GLY A 21 -4.52 -0.93 -14.61
N LEU A 22 -4.93 0.33 -14.79
CA LEU A 22 -4.14 1.49 -14.38
C LEU A 22 -3.94 1.53 -12.87
N TYR A 23 -5.00 1.30 -12.08
CA TYR A 23 -4.89 1.25 -10.62
C TYR A 23 -3.93 0.13 -10.17
N ALA A 24 -4.05 -1.08 -10.72
CA ALA A 24 -3.15 -2.19 -10.40
C ALA A 24 -1.69 -1.87 -10.78
N TYR A 25 -1.49 -1.25 -11.95
CA TYR A 25 -0.17 -0.80 -12.39
C TYR A 25 0.43 0.24 -11.43
N LEU A 26 -0.32 1.29 -11.10
CA LEU A 26 0.13 2.35 -10.19
C LEU A 26 0.34 1.81 -8.75
N SER A 27 -0.51 0.89 -8.29
CA SER A 27 -0.34 0.21 -7.00
C SER A 27 0.95 -0.61 -6.96
N ASN A 28 1.31 -1.29 -8.06
CA ASN A 28 2.57 -2.01 -8.17
C ASN A 28 3.80 -1.09 -8.21
N LEU A 29 3.63 0.15 -8.67
CA LEU A 29 4.62 1.22 -8.56
C LEU A 29 4.67 1.85 -7.15
N GLY A 30 3.89 1.35 -6.19
CA GLY A 30 3.90 1.83 -4.81
C GLY A 30 3.20 3.17 -4.60
N TRP A 31 2.54 3.72 -5.63
CA TRP A 31 1.89 5.04 -5.57
C TRP A 31 0.80 5.13 -4.50
N PHE A 32 0.26 3.99 -4.09
CA PHE A 32 -0.82 3.91 -3.12
C PHE A 32 -0.42 3.25 -1.81
N GLU A 33 0.86 2.98 -1.55
CA GLU A 33 1.30 2.50 -0.24
C GLU A 33 1.34 3.69 0.72
N PRO A 34 0.39 3.83 1.66
CA PRO A 34 0.41 4.93 2.61
C PRO A 34 1.46 4.67 3.67
N TRP A 35 1.90 5.74 4.32
CA TRP A 35 2.61 5.62 5.59
C TRP A 35 1.74 4.88 6.61
N LYS A 36 2.34 3.93 7.33
CA LYS A 36 1.70 3.11 8.36
C LYS A 36 2.21 3.54 9.73
N PRO A 37 1.32 3.92 10.68
CA PRO A 37 1.75 4.30 12.01
C PRO A 37 2.16 3.05 12.80
N LEU A 38 3.35 3.08 13.41
CA LEU A 38 3.84 2.05 14.34
C LEU A 38 3.46 2.35 15.79
N GLY A 39 2.85 3.50 16.04
CA GLY A 39 2.51 3.99 17.38
C GLY A 39 3.63 4.82 18.00
N LYS A 40 3.59 4.95 19.33
CA LYS A 40 4.58 5.70 20.10
C LYS A 40 5.31 4.76 21.05
N PRO A 41 6.65 4.79 21.12
CA PRO A 41 7.34 4.15 22.23
C PRO A 41 6.93 4.79 23.56
N LEU A 42 7.12 4.05 24.65
CA LEU A 42 6.67 4.47 25.99
C LEU A 42 7.31 5.79 26.43
N GLU A 43 8.56 6.00 26.02
CA GLU A 43 9.37 7.17 26.35
C GLU A 43 9.63 8.03 25.11
N LYS A 44 9.91 9.32 25.32
CA LYS A 44 10.04 10.27 24.21
C LYS A 44 11.26 9.93 23.34
N PRO A 45 11.05 9.57 22.06
CA PRO A 45 12.14 9.26 21.15
C PRO A 45 12.84 10.53 20.65
N ILE A 46 14.14 10.44 20.41
CA ILE A 46 14.96 11.55 19.90
C ILE A 46 15.70 11.21 18.61
N LYS A 47 15.85 9.91 18.30
CA LYS A 47 16.61 9.44 17.15
C LYS A 47 16.07 8.09 16.67
N ILE A 48 16.07 7.89 15.37
CA ILE A 48 15.73 6.60 14.74
C ILE A 48 16.95 6.01 14.02
N SER A 49 17.01 4.68 14.00
CA SER A 49 18.06 3.87 13.38
C SER A 49 17.48 2.50 13.03
N PHE A 50 18.30 1.56 12.57
CA PHE A 50 17.88 0.20 12.22
C PHE A 50 18.92 -0.81 12.68
N TYR A 51 18.46 -2.01 13.06
CA TYR A 51 19.31 -3.12 13.48
C TYR A 51 19.31 -4.26 12.45
N GLU A 52 18.16 -4.53 11.87
CA GLU A 52 17.89 -5.59 10.89
C GLU A 52 16.89 -5.08 9.86
N GLU A 53 16.74 -5.82 8.75
CA GLU A 53 16.08 -5.36 7.53
C GLU A 53 14.67 -4.78 7.73
N ASN A 54 13.97 -5.09 8.83
CA ASN A 54 12.57 -4.71 9.05
C ASN A 54 12.23 -4.21 10.46
N SER A 55 13.24 -3.84 11.26
CA SER A 55 13.03 -3.50 12.67
C SER A 55 13.66 -2.14 13.00
N PRO A 56 12.87 -1.06 13.08
CA PRO A 56 13.39 0.25 13.46
C PRO A 56 13.82 0.22 14.92
N LEU A 57 14.97 0.81 15.19
CA LEU A 57 15.47 1.09 16.53
C LEU A 57 15.26 2.57 16.83
N VAL A 58 14.65 2.85 17.98
CA VAL A 58 14.37 4.20 18.42
C VAL A 58 15.07 4.44 19.75
N GLN A 59 15.93 5.46 19.78
CA GLN A 59 16.65 5.84 20.99
C GLN A 59 15.92 7.02 21.65
N THR A 60 15.75 6.93 22.96
CA THR A 60 15.12 7.94 23.80
C THR A 60 16.15 8.81 24.51
N ILE A 61 15.71 9.89 25.14
CA ILE A 61 16.59 10.88 25.76
C ILE A 61 17.43 10.34 26.93
N ASP A 62 16.94 9.32 27.62
CA ASP A 62 17.62 8.62 28.71
C ASP A 62 18.62 7.56 28.19
N GLY A 63 18.68 7.35 26.88
CA GLY A 63 19.50 6.34 26.23
C GLY A 63 18.85 4.96 26.13
N THR A 64 17.59 4.78 26.57
CA THR A 64 16.85 3.54 26.33
C THR A 64 16.63 3.34 24.82
N ILE A 65 16.69 2.08 24.36
CA ILE A 65 16.43 1.73 22.97
C ILE A 65 15.17 0.87 22.92
N TYR A 66 14.27 1.22 22.00
CA TYR A 66 13.08 0.47 21.68
C TYR A 66 13.18 -0.08 20.26
N THR A 67 12.65 -1.28 20.05
CA THR A 67 12.51 -1.89 18.73
C THR A 67 11.06 -2.29 18.49
N CYS A 68 10.65 -2.25 17.22
CA CYS A 68 9.35 -2.76 16.77
C CYS A 68 9.59 -3.96 15.87
N LEU A 69 9.48 -5.16 16.43
CA LEU A 69 9.62 -6.40 15.67
C LEU A 69 8.42 -6.55 14.72
N ASN A 70 8.69 -6.93 13.47
CA ASN A 70 7.68 -7.10 12.42
C ASN A 70 6.87 -5.83 12.13
N SER A 71 7.53 -4.66 12.17
CA SER A 71 6.91 -3.34 11.93
C SER A 71 6.08 -3.23 10.64
N LEU A 72 6.30 -4.13 9.69
CA LEU A 72 5.63 -4.15 8.39
C LEU A 72 4.30 -4.94 8.39
N SER A 73 3.94 -5.59 9.50
CA SER A 73 2.66 -6.28 9.64
C SER A 73 1.50 -5.29 9.67
N ALA A 74 0.54 -5.43 8.75
CA ALA A 74 -0.57 -4.48 8.56
C ALA A 74 -1.45 -4.24 9.79
N ASN A 75 -1.40 -5.12 10.79
CA ASN A 75 -2.26 -5.06 11.98
C ASN A 75 -1.52 -4.67 13.26
N GLN A 76 -0.23 -4.34 13.19
CA GLN A 76 0.56 -4.14 14.40
C GLN A 76 0.54 -2.69 14.85
N LYS A 77 -0.18 -2.42 15.94
CA LYS A 77 -0.12 -1.16 16.69
C LYS A 77 0.60 -1.41 18.00
N ASP A 78 1.43 -0.46 18.43
CA ASP A 78 2.11 -0.47 19.73
C ASP A 78 3.04 -1.69 19.94
N CYS A 79 3.88 -1.94 18.94
CA CYS A 79 4.86 -3.04 18.90
C CYS A 79 6.16 -2.78 19.68
N TRP A 80 6.27 -1.68 20.40
CA TRP A 80 7.54 -1.20 20.96
C TRP A 80 7.97 -2.04 22.15
N ILE A 81 9.11 -2.72 22.01
CA ILE A 81 9.74 -3.53 23.05
C ILE A 81 11.08 -2.90 23.39
N LYS A 82 11.36 -2.71 24.67
CA LYS A 82 12.68 -2.27 25.16
C LYS A 82 13.72 -3.34 24.84
N THR A 83 14.85 -2.94 24.31
CA THR A 83 15.95 -3.84 23.96
C THR A 83 17.23 -3.48 24.71
N GLU A 84 18.06 -4.48 24.97
CA GLU A 84 19.32 -4.36 25.70
C GLU A 84 20.52 -4.06 24.79
N PHE A 85 20.29 -3.69 23.52
CA PHE A 85 21.38 -3.30 22.63
C PHE A 85 22.15 -2.13 23.23
N LEU A 86 23.41 -2.37 23.61
CA LEU A 86 24.30 -1.38 24.22
C LEU A 86 24.76 -0.33 23.22
N GLU A 87 24.83 -0.69 21.93
CA GLU A 87 25.27 0.20 20.86
C GLU A 87 24.45 -0.01 19.59
N LEU A 88 24.12 1.08 18.91
CA LEU A 88 23.53 1.02 17.58
C LEU A 88 24.57 0.43 16.61
N PRO A 89 24.22 -0.61 15.82
CA PRO A 89 25.14 -1.18 14.87
C PRO A 89 25.58 -0.09 13.88
N LYS A 90 26.88 -0.04 13.60
CA LYS A 90 27.40 0.85 12.57
C LYS A 90 26.93 0.33 11.22
N LYS A 91 26.34 1.21 10.43
CA LYS A 91 25.84 0.93 9.08
C LYS A 91 27.00 0.46 8.18
N GLU A 92 27.13 -0.86 8.02
CA GLU A 92 27.95 -1.47 6.98
C GLU A 92 27.04 -1.78 5.79
N SER A 93 26.64 -0.75 5.04
CA SER A 93 25.87 -0.97 3.81
C SER A 93 26.83 -1.36 2.69
N SER A 94 26.80 -2.62 2.28
CA SER A 94 27.30 -2.97 0.95
C SER A 94 26.43 -2.26 -0.10
N PRO A 95 27.01 -1.64 -1.15
CA PRO A 95 26.21 -0.92 -2.13
C PRO A 95 25.31 -1.90 -2.88
N CYS A 96 23.98 -1.72 -2.76
CA CYS A 96 23.04 -2.35 -3.69
C CYS A 96 23.30 -1.78 -5.09
N TYR A 97 23.04 -2.57 -6.15
CA TYR A 97 22.89 -1.98 -7.47
C TYR A 97 21.66 -1.10 -7.41
N THR A 98 21.88 0.21 -7.42
CA THR A 98 20.85 1.23 -7.23
C THR A 98 19.81 1.09 -8.33
N VAL A 99 18.63 0.60 -7.96
CA VAL A 99 17.42 1.00 -8.68
C VAL A 99 17.22 2.47 -8.33
N ASP A 100 16.78 3.30 -9.28
CA ASP A 100 16.48 4.70 -8.97
C ASP A 100 15.52 4.74 -7.78
N PRO A 101 15.87 5.43 -6.67
CA PRO A 101 15.07 5.43 -5.47
C PRO A 101 13.70 6.01 -5.79
N PHE A 102 12.65 5.40 -5.23
CA PHE A 102 11.30 5.90 -5.42
C PHE A 102 11.11 7.16 -4.56
N ASP A 103 10.36 8.13 -5.10
CA ASP A 103 9.98 9.33 -4.37
C ASP A 103 9.14 8.91 -3.16
N VAL A 104 9.72 9.06 -1.97
CA VAL A 104 9.05 8.77 -0.71
C VAL A 104 7.84 9.71 -0.56
N PRO A 105 6.62 9.20 -0.33
CA PRO A 105 5.44 10.05 -0.17
C PRO A 105 5.65 11.08 0.94
N LYS A 106 5.21 12.32 0.69
CA LYS A 106 5.34 13.40 1.66
C LYS A 106 4.55 13.09 2.94
N LEU A 107 5.22 13.17 4.09
CA LEU A 107 4.56 13.04 5.40
C LEU A 107 3.68 14.25 5.72
N PRO A 108 2.56 14.05 6.45
CA PRO A 108 1.63 15.13 6.80
C PRO A 108 2.17 16.07 7.89
N GLU A 109 3.14 15.62 8.68
CA GLU A 109 3.64 16.32 9.86
C GLU A 109 5.15 16.60 9.78
N LYS A 110 5.65 17.38 10.74
CA LYS A 110 7.05 17.73 10.83
C LYS A 110 7.86 16.53 11.32
N VAL A 111 8.83 16.13 10.51
CA VAL A 111 9.74 15.02 10.75
C VAL A 111 10.91 15.52 11.60
N ILE A 112 11.17 14.85 12.73
CA ILE A 112 12.39 15.06 13.54
C ILE A 112 13.56 14.36 12.87
N ASP A 113 13.38 13.08 12.56
CA ASP A 113 14.44 12.20 12.06
C ASP A 113 13.86 11.19 11.08
N MET A 114 14.63 10.81 10.08
CA MET A 114 14.21 9.86 9.05
C MET A 114 15.37 8.96 8.70
N VAL A 115 15.11 7.66 8.63
CA VAL A 115 16.08 6.68 8.19
C VAL A 115 15.55 5.93 6.99
N GLU A 116 16.37 5.90 5.96
CA GLU A 116 16.15 5.14 4.75
C GLU A 116 17.06 3.91 4.75
N PHE A 117 16.45 2.77 4.46
CA PHE A 117 17.11 1.48 4.37
C PHE A 117 16.66 0.78 3.08
N GLU A 118 17.63 0.32 2.31
CA GLU A 118 17.38 -0.49 1.13
C GLU A 118 17.84 -1.92 1.41
N SER A 119 16.92 -2.89 1.36
CA SER A 119 17.25 -4.32 1.42
C SER A 119 17.71 -4.78 0.04
N CYS A 120 18.98 -5.18 -0.07
CA CYS A 120 19.47 -5.77 -1.30
C CYS A 120 18.99 -7.23 -1.38
N PRO A 121 18.48 -7.68 -2.54
CA PRO A 121 18.20 -9.09 -2.74
C PRO A 121 19.48 -9.93 -2.59
N ASN A 122 19.39 -11.02 -1.82
CA ASN A 122 20.48 -11.99 -1.73
C ASN A 122 20.78 -12.53 -3.14
N ARG A 123 22.03 -12.39 -3.61
CA ARG A 123 22.45 -12.75 -4.98
C ARG A 123 22.15 -14.20 -5.41
N GLY A 124 21.77 -15.08 -4.47
CA GLY A 124 21.40 -16.47 -4.74
C GLY A 124 19.90 -16.71 -5.00
N LEU A 125 19.02 -15.73 -4.76
CA LEU A 125 17.57 -15.90 -4.90
C LEU A 125 17.04 -15.05 -6.05
N MET A 126 16.79 -15.73 -7.17
CA MET A 126 16.26 -15.17 -8.44
C MET A 126 14.90 -14.47 -8.30
N PHE A 127 14.26 -14.54 -7.13
CA PHE A 127 12.95 -13.95 -6.83
C PHE A 127 12.97 -12.91 -5.71
N SER A 128 14.14 -12.55 -5.18
CA SER A 128 14.22 -11.45 -4.22
C SER A 128 14.27 -10.14 -4.99
N THR A 129 13.33 -9.25 -4.69
CA THR A 129 13.27 -7.91 -5.28
C THR A 129 13.81 -6.90 -4.27
N PRO A 130 14.47 -5.83 -4.74
CA PRO A 130 14.89 -4.76 -3.85
C PRO A 130 13.68 -4.16 -3.13
N ARG A 131 13.88 -3.84 -1.86
CA ARG A 131 12.87 -3.18 -1.03
C ARG A 131 13.46 -1.92 -0.44
N GLN A 132 12.68 -0.85 -0.49
CA GLN A 132 12.98 0.41 0.14
C GLN A 132 12.11 0.52 1.38
N HIS A 133 12.74 0.67 2.53
CA HIS A 133 12.09 0.86 3.82
C HIS A 133 12.46 2.26 4.32
N ASN A 134 11.45 3.04 4.63
CA ASN A 134 11.62 4.36 5.22
C ASN A 134 10.93 4.36 6.57
N PHE A 135 11.63 4.84 7.60
CA PHE A 135 11.05 5.08 8.90
C PHE A 135 11.21 6.55 9.26
N ALA A 136 10.12 7.15 9.72
CA ALA A 136 10.08 8.55 10.10
C ALA A 136 9.67 8.68 11.55
N LEU A 137 10.43 9.48 12.30
CA LEU A 137 10.08 9.93 13.63
C LEU A 137 9.49 11.34 13.56
N LEU A 138 8.27 11.50 14.03
CA LEU A 138 7.54 12.77 14.01
C LEU A 138 7.71 13.56 15.31
N GLU A 139 7.39 14.86 15.27
CA GLU A 139 7.48 15.75 16.44
C GLU A 139 6.61 15.32 17.62
N ASP A 140 5.49 14.66 17.33
CA ASP A 140 4.56 14.14 18.33
C ASP A 140 5.06 12.86 19.04
N GLY A 141 6.24 12.35 18.65
CA GLY A 141 6.86 11.14 19.16
C GLY A 141 6.36 9.85 18.51
N SER A 142 5.44 9.91 17.54
CA SER A 142 5.03 8.74 16.77
C SER A 142 6.06 8.38 15.72
N VAL A 143 6.14 7.08 15.46
CA VAL A 143 7.00 6.53 14.42
C VAL A 143 6.13 5.94 13.33
N TRP A 144 6.49 6.22 12.10
CA TRP A 144 5.78 5.75 10.92
C TRP A 144 6.73 4.97 10.04
N ALA A 145 6.19 3.96 9.37
CA ALA A 145 6.90 3.15 8.41
C ALA A 145 6.26 3.32 7.03
N TRP A 146 7.11 3.34 6.01
CA TRP A 146 6.71 3.19 4.64
C TRP A 146 7.61 2.16 4.00
N GLU A 147 6.99 1.21 3.30
CA GLU A 147 7.70 0.18 2.57
C GLU A 147 7.27 0.26 1.12
N TYR A 148 8.27 0.22 0.25
CA TYR A 148 8.09 -0.05 -1.14
C TYR A 148 8.84 -1.31 -1.50
N SER A 149 8.10 -2.31 -1.98
CA SER A 149 8.68 -3.50 -2.56
C SER A 149 8.44 -3.45 -4.05
N HIS A 150 9.51 -3.42 -4.84
CA HIS A 150 9.36 -3.50 -6.28
C HIS A 150 8.87 -4.92 -6.61
N ARG A 151 7.58 -5.09 -6.91
CA ARG A 151 7.05 -6.39 -7.34
C ARG A 151 7.36 -6.62 -8.83
N VAL A 152 8.63 -6.76 -9.18
CA VAL A 152 9.01 -7.23 -10.53
C VAL A 152 8.81 -8.74 -10.55
N GLY A 153 7.65 -9.22 -10.99
CA GLY A 153 7.45 -10.66 -11.11
C GLY A 153 6.10 -11.03 -11.70
N GLY A 154 5.99 -12.28 -12.19
CA GLY A 154 4.79 -12.81 -12.86
C GLY A 154 3.46 -12.67 -12.10
N PHE A 155 3.52 -12.38 -10.79
CA PHE A 155 2.34 -12.05 -9.99
C PHE A 155 1.68 -10.73 -10.40
N ALA A 156 2.43 -9.72 -10.85
CA ALA A 156 1.83 -8.47 -11.33
C ALA A 156 0.96 -8.71 -12.57
N PHE A 157 1.39 -9.60 -13.47
CA PHE A 157 0.56 -10.03 -14.59
C PHE A 157 -0.68 -10.78 -14.11
N PHE A 158 -0.52 -11.71 -13.16
CA PHE A 158 -1.65 -12.44 -12.57
C PHE A 158 -2.68 -11.52 -11.92
N ASP A 159 -2.23 -10.50 -11.18
CA ASP A 159 -3.12 -9.52 -10.57
C ASP A 159 -3.89 -8.74 -11.63
N ILE A 160 -3.22 -8.27 -12.69
CA ILE A 160 -3.89 -7.60 -13.84
C ILE A 160 -4.93 -8.52 -14.47
N PHE A 161 -4.60 -9.80 -14.69
CA PHE A 161 -5.55 -10.77 -15.24
C PHE A 161 -6.75 -10.99 -14.31
N ILE A 162 -6.53 -11.18 -13.01
CA ILE A 162 -7.59 -11.38 -12.03
C ILE A 162 -8.50 -10.15 -11.96
N TYR A 163 -7.96 -8.94 -11.88
CA TYR A 163 -8.76 -7.71 -11.84
C TYR A 163 -9.55 -7.51 -13.13
N THR A 164 -8.99 -7.83 -14.30
CA THR A 164 -9.70 -7.74 -15.58
C THR A 164 -10.87 -8.72 -15.63
N ILE A 165 -10.66 -9.97 -15.21
CA ILE A 165 -11.72 -11.00 -15.17
C ILE A 165 -12.81 -10.59 -14.16
N MET A 166 -12.43 -10.19 -12.95
CA MET A 166 -13.37 -9.77 -11.90
C MET A 166 -14.17 -8.53 -12.34
N GLY A 167 -13.53 -7.56 -12.99
CA GLY A 167 -14.19 -6.38 -13.55
C GLY A 167 -15.20 -6.74 -14.64
N ALA A 168 -14.85 -7.67 -15.53
CA ALA A 168 -15.77 -8.17 -16.56
C ALA A 168 -16.96 -8.91 -15.95
N VAL A 169 -16.73 -9.77 -14.94
CA VAL A 169 -17.80 -10.50 -14.23
C VAL A 169 -18.76 -9.53 -13.53
N LEU A 170 -18.23 -8.57 -12.77
CA LEU A 170 -19.05 -7.54 -12.10
C LEU A 170 -19.83 -6.69 -13.11
N GLY A 171 -19.19 -6.32 -14.22
CA GLY A 171 -19.84 -5.59 -15.31
C GLY A 171 -21.01 -6.36 -15.94
N LEU A 172 -20.84 -7.67 -16.17
CA LEU A 172 -21.90 -8.54 -16.68
C LEU A 172 -23.06 -8.69 -15.68
N ILE A 173 -22.77 -8.88 -14.38
CA ILE A 173 -23.80 -8.98 -13.34
C ILE A 173 -24.62 -7.69 -13.26
N LEU A 174 -23.95 -6.53 -13.16
CA LEU A 174 -24.62 -5.23 -13.09
C LEU A 174 -25.41 -4.93 -14.37
N GLY A 175 -24.83 -5.23 -15.54
CA GLY A 175 -25.52 -5.11 -16.83
C GLY A 175 -26.80 -5.96 -16.86
N GLY A 176 -26.72 -7.21 -16.41
CA GLY A 176 -27.86 -8.11 -16.28
C GLY A 176 -28.97 -7.53 -15.38
N VAL A 177 -28.62 -7.05 -14.19
CA VAL A 177 -29.58 -6.46 -13.24
C VAL A 177 -30.26 -5.22 -13.83
N ILE A 178 -29.53 -4.34 -14.51
CA ILE A 178 -30.11 -3.16 -15.16
C ILE A 178 -31.08 -3.57 -16.28
N THR A 179 -30.72 -4.59 -17.08
CA THR A 179 -31.60 -5.09 -18.14
C THR A 179 -32.87 -5.72 -17.60
N THR A 180 -32.84 -6.44 -16.47
CA THR A 180 -34.06 -7.03 -15.90
C THR A 180 -34.97 -5.97 -15.30
N ILE A 181 -34.43 -4.94 -14.62
CA ILE A 181 -35.22 -3.84 -14.05
C ILE A 181 -35.89 -3.00 -15.16
N THR A 182 -35.16 -2.71 -16.24
CA THR A 182 -35.69 -1.89 -17.34
C THR A 182 -36.75 -2.61 -18.20
N VAL A 183 -36.78 -3.94 -18.18
CA VAL A 183 -37.69 -4.75 -19.01
C VAL A 183 -38.97 -5.13 -18.28
N ASP A 184 -39.07 -5.05 -16.95
CA ASP A 184 -40.31 -5.39 -16.24
C ASP A 184 -41.38 -4.30 -16.39
N PRO A 185 -42.40 -4.49 -17.26
CA PRO A 185 -43.42 -3.48 -17.50
C PRO A 185 -44.42 -3.38 -16.33
N LYS A 186 -44.42 -4.36 -15.40
CA LYS A 186 -45.40 -4.43 -14.31
C LYS A 186 -45.13 -3.41 -13.21
N LEU A 187 -43.89 -2.92 -13.08
CA LEU A 187 -43.52 -1.88 -12.11
C LEU A 187 -43.99 -0.46 -12.50
N HIS A 188 -44.53 -0.27 -13.71
CA HIS A 188 -45.06 1.01 -14.16
C HIS A 188 -46.59 1.16 -14.11
N LYS A 189 -47.32 0.19 -13.54
CA LYS A 189 -48.70 0.47 -13.12
C LYS A 189 -48.68 1.28 -11.83
N VAL A 190 -48.37 2.58 -11.95
CA VAL A 190 -48.79 3.57 -10.96
C VAL A 190 -50.30 3.60 -11.03
N ASP A 191 -50.95 3.19 -9.95
CA ASP A 191 -52.40 3.18 -9.83
C ASP A 191 -52.89 4.64 -9.84
N THR A 192 -53.20 5.16 -11.03
CA THR A 192 -53.76 6.50 -11.23
C THR A 192 -55.24 6.58 -10.84
N THR A 193 -55.68 5.70 -9.92
CA THR A 193 -57.07 5.57 -9.51
C THR A 193 -57.27 6.30 -8.17
N GLN A 194 -57.11 7.62 -8.20
CA GLN A 194 -57.56 8.49 -7.11
C GLN A 194 -58.35 9.66 -7.70
N LYS A 195 -59.60 9.39 -8.08
CA LYS A 195 -60.67 10.38 -8.25
C LYS A 195 -62.03 9.71 -8.10
#